data_AF-A0AAW2U8N6-F1
#
_entry.id   AF-A0AAW2U8N6-F1
#
_cell.length_a   1.000
_cell.length_b   1.000
_cell.length_c   1.000
_cell.angle_alpha   90.00
_cell.angle_beta   90.00
_cell.angle_gamma   90.00
#
_symmetry.space_group_name_H-M   'P 1'
#
loop_
_entity.id
_entity.type
_entity.pdbx_description
1 polymer ?
#
loop_
_entity_poly.entity_id
_entity_poly.type
_entity_poly.pdbx_seq_one_letter_code
_entity_poly.pdbx_strand_id
1 'polypeptide(L)'
;MDVIQEPYVEDGNKYLPVDPTTDKVRTLVVVQTTFFDCGGVAVGLCFSHKIADFTSIMAFINAWAATCRGDTEFARFSFDLASYFPSRDSPVSDFWRFLQSEEKQATKRFVFDKEKLSALKQVATSLSLKNPSRVEVVSVFIWKHFMEVAKSRNPEDKKSFAAFQAVNLRARKNPTSASAKCFRELLHGPVCNLQKY
;
A
#
# COMPACT_ATOMS: atom_id res chain seq x y z
N MET A 1 -26.22 3.80 -0.55
CA MET A 1 -25.14 2.98 -1.14
C MET A 1 -24.08 2.85 -0.06
N ASP A 2 -24.23 1.85 0.80
CA ASP A 2 -23.57 1.83 2.11
C ASP A 2 -22.15 1.24 2.03
N VAL A 3 -21.86 0.54 0.93
CA VAL A 3 -20.55 -0.07 0.60
C VAL A 3 -19.41 0.96 0.56
N ILE A 4 -19.70 2.22 0.21
CA ILE A 4 -18.67 3.29 0.13
C ILE A 4 -18.49 4.01 1.48
N GLN A 5 -19.52 4.01 2.33
CA GLN A 5 -19.50 4.76 3.59
C GLN A 5 -18.70 4.02 4.67
N GLU A 6 -18.89 2.71 4.80
CA GLU A 6 -18.13 1.86 5.74
C GLU A 6 -17.67 0.57 5.06
N PRO A 7 -16.50 0.56 4.40
CA PRO A 7 -16.00 -0.66 3.80
C PRO A 7 -15.49 -1.59 4.91
N TYR A 8 -16.33 -2.50 5.38
CA TYR A 8 -15.88 -3.70 6.06
C TYR A 8 -15.17 -4.59 5.03
N VAL A 9 -13.94 -5.02 5.31
CA VAL A 9 -13.14 -5.82 4.36
C VAL A 9 -13.82 -7.15 4.00
N GLU A 10 -14.59 -7.73 4.92
CA GLU A 10 -15.40 -8.93 4.66
C GLU A 10 -16.45 -8.70 3.55
N ASP A 11 -17.00 -7.49 3.43
CA ASP A 11 -17.92 -7.10 2.36
C ASP A 11 -17.20 -6.78 1.05
N GLY A 12 -15.91 -6.42 1.10
CA GLY A 12 -15.10 -6.14 -0.08
C GLY A 12 -14.71 -7.39 -0.85
N ASN A 13 -14.47 -8.51 -0.14
CA ASN A 13 -13.99 -9.75 -0.73
C ASN A 13 -14.95 -10.35 -1.76
N LYS A 14 -16.27 -10.13 -1.63
CA LYS A 14 -17.26 -10.60 -2.62
C LYS A 14 -17.13 -9.93 -3.99
N TYR A 15 -16.43 -8.80 -4.05
CA TYR A 15 -16.15 -8.07 -5.29
C TYR A 15 -14.75 -8.36 -5.85
N LEU A 16 -13.99 -9.25 -5.22
CA LEU A 16 -12.68 -9.67 -5.70
C LEU A 16 -12.77 -10.99 -6.48
N PRO A 17 -12.06 -11.10 -7.62
CA PRO A 17 -12.07 -12.31 -8.45
C PRO A 17 -11.49 -13.55 -7.76
N VAL A 18 -10.65 -13.35 -6.75
CA VAL A 18 -9.95 -14.41 -6.04
C VAL A 18 -9.74 -13.96 -4.60
N ASP A 19 -9.73 -14.90 -3.67
CA ASP A 19 -9.25 -14.64 -2.31
C ASP A 19 -7.75 -14.25 -2.38
N PRO A 20 -7.40 -12.99 -2.04
CA PRO A 20 -6.02 -12.50 -2.15
C PRO A 20 -5.07 -13.19 -1.17
N THR A 21 -5.57 -13.97 -0.21
CA THR A 21 -4.77 -14.73 0.76
C THR A 21 -4.37 -16.12 0.25
N THR A 22 -4.92 -16.58 -0.88
CA THR A 22 -4.63 -17.91 -1.42
C THR A 22 -3.49 -17.88 -2.46
N ASP A 23 -2.34 -18.50 -2.14
CA ASP A 23 -1.19 -18.67 -3.06
C ASP A 23 -1.43 -19.73 -4.16
N LYS A 24 -2.69 -20.15 -4.34
CA LYS A 24 -3.06 -21.25 -5.24
C LYS A 24 -3.19 -20.83 -6.70
N VAL A 25 -3.20 -19.53 -6.98
CA VAL A 25 -3.47 -19.00 -8.31
C VAL A 25 -2.18 -18.52 -8.98
N ARG A 26 -1.73 -19.24 -10.01
CA ARG A 26 -0.59 -18.88 -10.89
C ARG A 26 -0.90 -17.71 -11.84
N THR A 27 -1.99 -17.00 -11.64
CA THR A 27 -2.43 -15.93 -12.54
C THR A 27 -1.78 -14.60 -12.14
N LEU A 28 -1.30 -13.87 -13.14
CA LEU A 28 -0.62 -12.60 -12.95
C LEU A 28 -1.58 -11.45 -12.60
N VAL A 29 -2.72 -11.42 -13.28
CA VAL A 29 -3.79 -10.43 -13.09
C VAL A 29 -5.14 -11.11 -13.28
N VAL A 30 -6.09 -10.88 -12.38
CA VAL A 30 -7.49 -11.30 -12.53
C VAL A 30 -8.38 -10.08 -12.32
N VAL A 31 -9.44 -9.97 -13.13
CA VAL A 31 -10.40 -8.87 -13.10
C VAL A 31 -11.79 -9.44 -12.89
N GLN A 32 -12.57 -8.83 -12.00
CA GLN A 32 -13.99 -9.10 -11.80
C GLN A 32 -14.78 -7.81 -12.01
N THR A 33 -15.88 -7.91 -12.75
CA THR A 33 -16.87 -6.83 -12.86
C THR A 33 -18.17 -7.30 -12.23
N THR A 34 -18.67 -6.53 -11.28
CA THR A 34 -19.93 -6.80 -10.58
C THR A 34 -20.92 -5.67 -10.86
N PHE A 35 -22.08 -6.03 -11.41
CA PHE A 35 -23.17 -5.11 -11.69
C PHE A 35 -24.19 -5.14 -10.56
N PHE A 36 -24.70 -3.99 -10.18
CA PHE A 36 -25.74 -3.84 -9.16
C PHE A 36 -27.08 -3.50 -9.79
N ASP A 37 -28.18 -3.92 -9.17
CA ASP A 37 -29.55 -3.65 -9.66
C ASP A 37 -29.85 -2.16 -9.82
N CYS A 38 -29.16 -1.30 -9.06
CA CYS A 38 -29.24 0.16 -9.20
C CYS A 38 -28.49 0.74 -10.42
N GLY A 39 -27.90 -0.10 -11.27
CA GLY A 39 -27.07 0.30 -12.40
C GLY A 39 -25.62 0.63 -12.03
N GLY A 40 -25.25 0.56 -10.76
CA GLY A 40 -23.85 0.71 -10.32
C GLY A 40 -22.96 -0.43 -10.82
N VAL A 41 -21.65 -0.18 -10.88
CA VAL A 41 -20.65 -1.19 -11.26
C VAL A 41 -19.46 -1.13 -10.29
N ALA A 42 -19.02 -2.29 -9.80
CA ALA A 42 -17.75 -2.46 -9.11
C ALA A 42 -16.78 -3.25 -10.01
N VAL A 43 -15.53 -2.81 -10.07
CA VAL A 43 -14.45 -3.49 -10.79
C VAL A 43 -13.37 -3.87 -9.78
N GLY A 44 -13.25 -5.17 -9.49
CA GLY A 44 -12.21 -5.73 -8.63
C GLY A 44 -11.02 -6.19 -9.44
N LEU A 45 -9.81 -5.87 -8.98
CA LEU A 45 -8.56 -6.33 -9.60
C LEU A 45 -7.67 -7.03 -8.58
N CYS A 46 -7.18 -8.21 -8.93
CA CYS A 46 -6.17 -8.94 -8.17
C CYS A 46 -4.88 -9.04 -9.01
N PHE A 47 -3.79 -8.48 -8.51
CA PHE A 47 -2.47 -8.56 -9.13
C PHE A 47 -1.53 -9.40 -8.29
N SER A 48 -0.71 -10.24 -8.94
CA SER A 48 0.42 -10.86 -8.24
C SER A 48 1.45 -9.80 -7.88
N HIS A 49 1.68 -9.58 -6.58
CA HIS A 49 2.69 -8.65 -6.08
C HIS A 49 4.12 -9.06 -6.51
N LYS A 50 4.32 -10.30 -6.99
CA LYS A 50 5.59 -10.79 -7.56
C LYS A 50 6.02 -9.98 -8.80
N ILE A 51 5.05 -9.50 -9.57
CA ILE A 51 5.31 -8.79 -10.84
C ILE A 51 5.05 -7.29 -10.76
N ALA A 52 4.18 -6.80 -9.88
CA ALA A 52 3.73 -5.41 -9.90
C ALA A 52 3.72 -4.80 -8.50
N ASP A 53 4.21 -3.56 -8.37
CA ASP A 53 3.94 -2.73 -7.21
C ASP A 53 2.70 -1.85 -7.43
N PHE A 54 2.26 -1.15 -6.38
CA PHE A 54 1.10 -0.29 -6.44
C PHE A 54 1.20 0.79 -7.54
N THR A 55 2.39 1.36 -7.77
CA THR A 55 2.60 2.36 -8.84
C THR A 55 2.34 1.75 -10.22
N SER A 56 2.87 0.55 -10.44
CA SER A 56 2.71 -0.21 -11.66
C SER A 56 1.24 -0.59 -11.92
N ILE A 57 0.54 -1.02 -10.87
CA ILE A 57 -0.90 -1.35 -10.93
C ILE A 57 -1.73 -0.10 -11.28
N MET A 58 -1.49 1.04 -10.62
CA MET A 58 -2.21 2.28 -10.91
C MET A 58 -1.97 2.75 -12.36
N ALA A 59 -0.74 2.62 -12.83
CA ALA A 59 -0.42 2.99 -14.20
C ALA A 59 -1.11 2.06 -15.21
N PHE A 60 -1.20 0.75 -14.95
CA PHE A 60 -2.03 -0.17 -15.74
C PHE A 60 -3.51 0.25 -15.75
N ILE A 61 -4.10 0.55 -14.59
CA ILE A 61 -5.50 0.97 -14.49
C ILE A 61 -5.75 2.25 -15.29
N ASN A 62 -4.83 3.23 -15.20
CA ASN A 62 -4.94 4.47 -15.96
C ASN A 62 -4.87 4.23 -17.47
N ALA A 63 -3.94 3.38 -17.93
CA ALA A 63 -3.83 3.01 -19.35
C ALA A 63 -5.07 2.24 -19.81
N TRP A 64 -5.57 1.29 -19.02
CA TRP A 64 -6.78 0.53 -19.31
C TRP A 64 -7.99 1.47 -19.45
N ALA A 65 -8.18 2.39 -18.51
CA ALA A 65 -9.25 3.38 -18.56
C ALA A 65 -9.13 4.32 -19.77
N ALA A 66 -7.90 4.73 -20.13
CA ALA A 66 -7.64 5.55 -21.31
C ALA A 66 -8.00 4.81 -22.61
N THR A 67 -7.57 3.56 -22.74
CA THR A 67 -7.94 2.71 -23.88
C THR A 67 -9.46 2.54 -23.99
N CYS A 68 -10.17 2.34 -22.88
CA CYS A 68 -11.64 2.23 -22.89
C CYS A 68 -12.34 3.53 -23.35
N ARG A 69 -11.71 4.70 -23.16
CA ARG A 69 -12.22 5.98 -23.68
C ARG A 69 -11.85 6.26 -25.14
N GLY A 70 -10.99 5.44 -25.74
CA GLY A 70 -10.45 5.67 -27.08
C GLY A 70 -9.28 6.65 -27.11
N ASP A 71 -8.65 6.93 -25.97
CA ASP A 71 -7.45 7.78 -25.90
C ASP A 71 -6.28 7.08 -26.61
N THR A 72 -5.55 7.79 -27.47
CA THR A 72 -4.40 7.24 -28.21
C THR A 72 -3.06 7.42 -27.50
N GLU A 73 -3.02 8.30 -26.50
CA GLU A 73 -1.82 8.64 -25.73
C GLU A 73 -1.90 8.06 -24.32
N PHE A 74 -1.13 7.01 -24.05
CA PHE A 74 -0.97 6.46 -22.71
C PHE A 74 0.48 6.06 -22.45
N ALA A 75 0.86 6.05 -21.18
CA ALA A 75 2.23 5.78 -20.77
C ALA A 75 2.67 4.38 -21.23
N ARG A 76 3.79 4.30 -21.96
CA ARG A 76 4.44 3.03 -22.30
C ARG A 76 5.16 2.46 -21.08
N PHE A 77 4.85 1.22 -20.73
CA PHE A 77 5.51 0.46 -19.68
C PHE A 77 6.83 -0.14 -20.18
N SER A 78 7.84 -0.19 -19.32
CA SER A 78 9.03 -1.02 -19.54
C SER A 78 8.99 -2.21 -18.58
N PHE A 79 9.16 -3.40 -19.15
CA PHE A 79 9.35 -4.65 -18.41
C PHE A 79 10.83 -5.05 -18.29
N ASP A 80 11.74 -4.21 -18.80
CA ASP A 80 13.18 -4.44 -18.68
C ASP A 80 13.69 -4.04 -17.29
N LEU A 81 13.28 -4.78 -16.26
CA LEU A 81 13.79 -4.60 -14.90
C LEU A 81 15.07 -5.36 -14.65
N ALA A 82 15.33 -6.43 -15.41
CA ALA A 82 16.52 -7.25 -15.24
C ALA A 82 17.79 -6.43 -15.45
N SER A 83 17.75 -5.40 -16.32
CA SER A 83 18.85 -4.45 -16.50
C SER A 83 19.11 -3.57 -15.27
N TYR A 84 18.10 -3.34 -14.42
CA TYR A 84 18.23 -2.52 -13.21
C TYR A 84 18.41 -3.33 -11.93
N PHE A 85 17.82 -4.52 -11.87
CA PHE A 85 17.78 -5.43 -10.72
C PHE A 85 17.98 -6.86 -11.24
N PRO A 86 19.24 -7.26 -11.51
CA PRO A 86 19.52 -8.59 -12.01
C PRO A 86 19.03 -9.64 -11.01
N SER A 87 18.44 -10.72 -11.52
CA SER A 87 18.00 -11.84 -10.70
C SER A 87 19.19 -12.37 -9.92
N ARG A 88 18.99 -12.64 -8.63
CA ARG A 88 19.92 -13.39 -7.79
C ARG A 88 19.18 -14.63 -7.33
N ASP A 89 19.89 -15.76 -7.27
CA ASP A 89 19.39 -16.98 -6.64
C ASP A 89 19.30 -16.73 -5.14
N SER A 90 18.23 -16.07 -4.72
CA SER A 90 17.92 -15.80 -3.33
C SER A 90 16.69 -16.63 -2.97
N PRO A 91 16.72 -17.39 -1.86
CA PRO A 91 15.51 -18.03 -1.36
C PRO A 91 14.44 -16.94 -1.19
N VAL A 92 13.23 -17.22 -1.69
CA VAL A 92 12.07 -16.33 -1.58
C VAL A 92 11.94 -15.93 -0.11
N SER A 93 12.11 -14.64 0.17
CA SER A 93 12.20 -14.13 1.54
C SER A 93 11.01 -14.59 2.39
N ASP A 94 11.29 -15.32 3.47
CA ASP A 94 10.30 -15.70 4.51
C ASP A 94 9.67 -14.47 5.20
N PHE A 95 10.15 -13.25 4.90
CA PHE A 95 9.57 -12.00 5.37
C PHE A 95 8.05 -11.90 5.10
N TRP A 96 7.59 -12.36 3.93
CA TRP A 96 6.16 -12.33 3.62
C TRP A 96 5.37 -13.36 4.41
N ARG A 97 5.98 -14.50 4.77
CA ARG A 97 5.38 -15.50 5.66
C ARG A 97 5.31 -15.01 7.11
N PHE A 98 6.28 -14.21 7.56
CA PHE A 98 6.23 -13.58 8.88
C PHE A 98 5.05 -12.60 9.03
N LEU A 99 4.63 -11.94 7.94
CA LEU A 99 3.50 -11.02 7.95
C LEU A 99 2.14 -11.74 7.89
N GLN A 100 2.12 -13.03 7.59
CA GLN A 100 0.90 -13.83 7.59
C GLN A 100 0.56 -14.21 9.03
N SER A 101 -0.53 -13.63 9.53
CA SER A 101 -1.11 -14.00 10.82
C SER A 101 -2.38 -14.80 10.56
N GLU A 102 -2.56 -15.91 11.29
CA GLU A 102 -3.81 -16.68 11.28
C GLU A 102 -4.90 -16.06 12.16
N GLU A 103 -4.59 -14.94 12.85
CA GLU A 103 -5.57 -14.24 13.68
C GLU A 103 -6.60 -13.52 12.82
N LYS A 104 -7.85 -13.50 13.29
CA LYS A 104 -8.92 -12.73 12.65
C LYS A 104 -8.61 -11.24 12.75
N GLN A 105 -8.26 -10.63 11.62
CA GLN A 105 -7.99 -9.21 11.52
C GLN A 105 -9.23 -8.46 11.03
N ALA A 106 -9.61 -7.40 11.73
CA ALA A 106 -10.60 -6.45 11.25
C ALA A 106 -9.89 -5.27 10.61
N THR A 107 -10.39 -4.82 9.46
CA THR A 107 -9.92 -3.58 8.84
C THR A 107 -10.98 -2.49 8.99
N LYS A 108 -10.53 -1.29 9.37
CA LYS A 108 -11.38 -0.11 9.49
C LYS A 108 -10.77 1.07 8.72
N ARG A 109 -11.63 1.92 8.16
CA ARG A 109 -11.23 3.14 7.46
C ARG A 109 -11.24 4.32 8.42
N PHE A 110 -10.07 4.90 8.69
CA PHE A 110 -9.94 6.13 9.47
C PHE A 110 -9.79 7.34 8.53
N VAL A 111 -10.69 8.31 8.65
CA VAL A 111 -10.71 9.49 7.78
C VAL A 111 -10.17 10.72 8.51
N PHE A 112 -9.07 11.25 7.98
CA PHE A 112 -8.45 12.50 8.44
C PHE A 112 -8.78 13.61 7.43
N ASP A 113 -9.83 14.36 7.75
CA ASP A 113 -10.25 15.55 7.00
C ASP A 113 -9.26 16.72 7.16
N LYS A 114 -9.55 17.83 6.49
CA LYS A 114 -8.69 19.01 6.45
C LYS A 114 -8.47 19.58 7.85
N GLU A 115 -9.52 19.60 8.66
CA GLU A 115 -9.54 20.15 10.01
C GLU A 115 -8.66 19.31 10.94
N LYS A 116 -8.83 17.97 10.94
CA LYS A 116 -7.98 17.04 11.70
C LYS A 116 -6.52 17.10 11.27
N LEU A 117 -6.25 17.15 9.96
CA LEU A 117 -4.89 17.28 9.44
C LEU A 117 -4.25 18.60 9.86
N SER A 118 -5.01 19.70 9.88
CA SER A 118 -4.52 21.00 10.35
C SER A 118 -4.15 20.94 11.84
N ALA A 119 -5.03 20.37 12.67
CA ALA A 119 -4.75 20.19 14.10
C ALA A 119 -3.50 19.33 14.34
N LEU A 120 -3.36 18.20 13.64
CA LEU A 120 -2.17 17.34 13.75
C LEU A 120 -0.88 18.07 13.33
N LYS A 121 -0.94 18.87 12.26
CA LYS A 121 0.21 19.67 11.82
C LYS A 121 0.60 20.74 12.84
N GLN A 122 -0.37 21.43 13.45
CA GLN A 122 -0.09 22.42 14.49
C GLN A 122 0.64 21.79 15.68
N VAL A 123 0.16 20.63 16.15
CA VAL A 123 0.83 19.88 17.22
C VAL A 123 2.26 19.49 16.81
N ALA A 124 2.45 18.94 15.60
CA ALA A 124 3.78 18.57 15.11
C ALA A 124 4.74 19.78 15.01
N THR A 125 4.24 20.93 14.55
CA THR A 125 5.04 22.17 14.49
C THR A 125 5.40 22.69 15.87
N SER A 126 4.51 22.58 16.86
CA SER A 126 4.82 22.94 18.25
C SER A 126 5.93 22.07 18.86
N LEU A 127 6.09 20.83 18.36
CA LEU A 127 7.20 19.92 18.69
C LEU A 127 8.47 20.20 17.86
N SER A 128 8.59 21.39 17.26
CA SER A 128 9.74 21.84 16.45
C SER A 128 9.97 21.10 15.12
N LEU A 129 8.98 20.35 14.60
CA LEU A 129 9.05 19.82 13.24
C LEU A 129 8.75 20.91 12.21
N LYS A 130 9.73 21.20 11.34
CA LYS A 130 9.56 22.17 10.26
C LYS A 130 8.76 21.55 9.12
N ASN A 131 7.60 22.14 8.80
CA ASN A 131 6.77 21.81 7.64
C ASN A 131 6.45 20.32 7.47
N PRO A 132 5.85 19.64 8.46
CA PRO A 132 5.55 18.22 8.36
C PRO A 132 4.52 17.93 7.27
N SER A 133 4.76 16.89 6.48
CA SER A 133 3.85 16.42 5.43
C SER A 133 2.62 15.75 6.04
N ARG A 134 1.56 15.61 5.23
CA ARG A 134 0.33 14.91 5.66
C ARG A 134 0.59 13.45 6.03
N VAL A 135 1.48 12.77 5.29
CA VAL A 135 1.83 11.36 5.54
C VAL A 135 2.58 11.22 6.85
N GLU A 136 3.54 12.10 7.14
CA GLU A 136 4.30 12.05 8.39
C GLU A 136 3.40 12.23 9.61
N VAL A 137 2.55 13.27 9.63
CA VAL A 137 1.70 13.53 10.81
C VAL A 137 0.68 12.41 11.06
N VAL A 138 0.10 11.83 10.01
CA VAL A 138 -0.86 10.71 10.14
C VAL A 138 -0.14 9.44 10.58
N SER A 139 1.01 9.12 9.97
CA SER A 139 1.78 7.93 10.34
C SER A 139 2.27 7.98 11.78
N VAL A 140 2.79 9.12 12.24
CA VAL A 140 3.22 9.29 13.64
C VAL A 140 2.04 9.19 14.59
N PHE A 141 0.89 9.79 14.24
CA PHE A 141 -0.31 9.72 15.05
C PHE A 141 -0.79 8.27 15.23
N ILE A 142 -0.89 7.50 14.13
CA ILE A 142 -1.29 6.08 14.17
C ILE A 142 -0.25 5.27 14.96
N TRP A 143 1.04 5.50 14.71
CA TRP A 143 2.13 4.79 15.36
C TRP A 143 2.14 4.99 16.88
N LYS A 144 1.93 6.23 17.34
CA LYS A 144 1.81 6.56 18.76
C LYS A 144 0.72 5.73 19.43
N HIS A 145 -0.50 5.76 18.90
CA HIS A 145 -1.63 5.05 19.50
C HIS A 145 -1.46 3.52 19.40
N PHE A 146 -0.85 3.02 18.31
CA PHE A 146 -0.50 1.61 18.19
C PHE A 146 0.43 1.16 19.33
N MET A 147 1.50 1.91 19.59
CA MET A 147 2.42 1.60 20.69
C MET A 147 1.75 1.67 22.06
N GLU A 148 0.88 2.66 22.29
CA GLU A 148 0.13 2.80 23.55
C GLU A 148 -0.77 1.58 23.80
N VAL A 149 -1.55 1.15 22.80
CA VAL A 149 -2.42 -0.03 22.88
C VAL A 149 -1.60 -1.33 23.03
N ALA A 150 -0.48 -1.45 22.33
CA ALA A 150 0.35 -2.64 22.42
C ALA A 150 0.99 -2.79 23.82
N LYS A 151 1.46 -1.68 24.41
CA LYS A 151 1.99 -1.65 25.79
C LYS A 151 0.92 -1.93 26.83
N SER A 152 -0.29 -1.39 26.66
CA SER A 152 -1.38 -1.61 27.63
C SER A 152 -1.84 -3.07 27.68
N ARG A 153 -1.70 -3.82 26.59
CA ARG A 153 -2.07 -5.25 26.53
C ARG A 153 -1.05 -6.16 27.23
N ASN A 154 0.24 -5.84 27.18
CA ASN A 154 1.31 -6.63 27.79
C ASN A 154 2.39 -5.72 28.39
N PRO A 155 2.16 -5.16 29.60
CA PRO A 155 3.07 -4.17 30.19
C PRO A 155 4.48 -4.70 30.52
N GLU A 156 4.59 -5.99 30.79
CA GLU A 156 5.85 -6.68 31.15
C GLU A 156 6.72 -7.00 29.92
N ASP A 157 6.15 -6.94 28.72
CA ASP A 157 6.81 -7.37 27.49
C ASP A 157 7.68 -6.25 26.93
N LYS A 158 9.00 -6.45 26.92
CA LYS A 158 9.99 -5.52 26.37
C LYS A 158 10.00 -5.58 24.84
N LYS A 159 8.88 -5.24 24.21
CA LYS A 159 8.74 -5.20 22.76
C LYS A 159 9.48 -4.00 22.17
N SER A 160 10.35 -4.28 21.20
CA SER A 160 10.82 -3.28 20.25
C SER A 160 9.75 -3.06 19.18
N PHE A 161 9.45 -1.79 18.91
CA PHE A 161 8.47 -1.40 17.92
C PHE A 161 9.19 -0.91 16.66
N ALA A 162 8.87 -1.49 15.51
CA ALA A 162 9.37 -1.05 14.21
C ALA A 162 8.20 -0.72 13.27
N ALA A 163 8.32 0.39 12.53
CA ALA A 163 7.39 0.77 11.49
C ALA A 163 8.11 0.76 10.14
N PHE A 164 7.47 0.20 9.11
CA PHE A 164 7.98 0.16 7.76
C PHE A 164 7.09 0.99 6.85
N GLN A 165 7.71 1.86 6.03
CA GLN A 165 7.01 2.60 4.99
C GLN A 165 7.55 2.20 3.63
N ALA A 166 6.68 1.57 2.83
CA ALA A 166 6.94 1.32 1.43
C ALA A 166 6.90 2.64 0.65
N VAL A 167 7.97 2.95 -0.10
CA VAL A 167 8.07 4.17 -0.90
C VAL A 167 8.50 3.85 -2.32
N ASN A 168 8.04 4.63 -3.30
CA ASN A 168 8.46 4.47 -4.69
C ASN A 168 9.95 4.86 -4.86
N LEU A 169 10.84 3.89 -5.14
CA LEU A 169 12.26 4.22 -5.37
C LEU A 169 12.56 4.69 -6.79
N ARG A 170 11.62 4.61 -7.76
CA ARG A 170 11.89 5.08 -9.12
C ARG A 170 12.31 6.54 -9.16
N ALA A 171 11.64 7.37 -8.36
CA ALA A 171 11.94 8.79 -8.21
C ALA A 171 13.19 9.07 -7.35
N ARG A 172 13.77 8.04 -6.72
CA ARG A 172 14.88 8.15 -5.76
C ARG A 172 16.19 7.56 -6.27
N LYS A 173 16.20 6.94 -7.45
CA LYS A 173 17.41 6.45 -8.11
C LYS A 173 18.09 7.59 -8.86
N ASN A 174 19.42 7.63 -8.82
CA ASN A 174 20.24 8.49 -9.68
C ASN A 174 20.84 7.65 -10.82
N PRO A 175 20.67 8.04 -12.10
CA PRO A 175 19.78 9.10 -12.59
C PRO A 175 18.30 8.69 -12.54
N THR A 176 17.42 9.68 -12.30
CA THR A 176 15.97 9.50 -12.06
C THR A 176 15.21 8.96 -13.28
N SER A 177 15.72 9.18 -14.50
CA SER A 177 15.00 8.91 -15.75
C SER A 177 14.90 7.43 -16.13
N ALA A 178 15.85 6.59 -15.73
CA ALA A 178 15.97 5.23 -16.28
C ALA A 178 14.91 4.28 -15.68
N SER A 179 14.54 4.46 -14.41
CA SER A 179 13.65 3.53 -13.70
C SER A 179 12.18 3.99 -13.61
N ALA A 180 11.86 5.23 -13.98
CA ALA A 180 10.51 5.82 -13.88
C ALA A 180 9.40 5.01 -14.59
N LYS A 181 9.79 4.21 -15.60
CA LYS A 181 8.89 3.40 -16.43
C LYS A 181 8.90 1.91 -16.09
N CYS A 182 9.70 1.47 -15.13
CA CYS A 182 9.91 0.05 -14.85
C CYS A 182 8.79 -0.55 -14.01
N PHE A 183 8.37 -1.77 -14.31
CA PHE A 183 7.27 -2.49 -13.66
C PHE A 183 7.74 -3.48 -12.57
N ARG A 184 8.14 -3.03 -11.36
CA ARG A 184 8.27 -3.92 -10.18
C ARG A 184 8.53 -3.13 -8.90
N GLU A 185 8.26 -3.81 -7.79
CA GLU A 185 8.67 -3.45 -6.45
C GLU A 185 10.11 -2.98 -6.36
N LEU A 186 10.22 -1.82 -5.74
CA LEU A 186 11.43 -1.23 -5.27
C LEU A 186 11.13 -0.84 -3.83
N LEU A 187 11.34 -1.74 -2.87
CA LEU A 187 11.22 -1.43 -1.45
C LEU A 187 12.61 -1.34 -0.83
N HIS A 188 12.91 -0.17 -0.31
CA HIS A 188 13.93 0.02 0.71
C HIS A 188 13.28 0.92 1.76
N GLY A 189 12.84 0.33 2.86
CA GLY A 189 12.35 1.10 3.99
C GLY A 189 13.55 1.67 4.75
N PRO A 190 13.60 2.97 5.07
CA PRO A 190 14.43 3.40 6.19
C PRO A 190 13.87 2.73 7.45
N VAL A 191 14.72 2.02 8.20
CA VAL A 191 14.37 1.60 9.56
C VAL A 191 14.43 2.85 10.43
N CYS A 192 13.28 3.46 10.71
CA CYS A 192 13.20 4.48 11.74
C CYS A 192 13.25 3.80 13.12
N ASN A 193 14.46 3.47 13.58
CA ASN A 193 14.71 3.21 14.99
C ASN A 193 14.65 4.54 15.74
N LEU A 194 13.45 4.97 16.11
CA LEU A 194 13.30 6.01 17.13
C LEU A 194 13.41 5.30 18.49
N GLN A 195 14.66 5.07 18.90
CA GLN A 195 14.94 4.72 20.29
C GLN A 195 14.57 5.91 21.19
N LYS A 196 13.70 5.62 22.17
CA LYS A 196 13.45 6.34 23.43
C LYS A 196 13.38 7.88 23.33
N TYR A 197 12.14 8.39 23.40
CA TYR A 197 11.81 9.50 24.29
C TYR A 197 10.82 8.99 25.33
#